data_AF-U6DY37-F1
#
_entry.id   AF-U6DY37-F1
#
_cell.length_a   1.000
_cell.length_b   1.000
_cell.length_c   1.000
_cell.angle_alpha   90.00
_cell.angle_beta   90.00
_cell.angle_gamma   90.00
#
_symmetry.space_group_name_H-M   'P 1'
#
loop_
_entity.id
_entity.type
_entity.pdbx_description
1 polymer ?
#
loop_
_entity_poly.entity_id
_entity_poly.type
_entity_poly.pdbx_seq_one_letter_code
_entity_poly.pdbx_strand_id
1 'polypeptide(L)'
;EPLNGGAPCPPLEERAGCLDYSTPQGQDCGHSFVPAFITTSAFNKERTRQAASPRWSTDTEDTGYCMEFKTESLTPHCALENRPLTRWMQYLREGYTVCVDCQPPAMNSVSLRCSGDGLDSDGNQTLHWQAIGNPRCQGTWKKVRRVDQCSCPAVHSFIFI
;
A
#
# COMPACT_ATOMS: atom_id res chain seq x y z
N GLU A 1 11.31 46.91 -30.74
CA GLU A 1 10.62 46.12 -29.69
C GLU A 1 9.30 46.79 -29.34
N PRO A 2 8.21 46.06 -29.05
CA PRO A 2 6.94 46.69 -28.67
C PRO A 2 7.03 47.34 -27.28
N LEU A 3 6.71 48.62 -27.19
CA LEU A 3 6.93 49.48 -26.00
C LEU A 3 5.92 49.29 -24.84
N ASN A 4 4.87 48.49 -25.04
CA ASN A 4 3.73 48.38 -24.12
C ASN A 4 3.50 46.96 -23.57
N GLY A 5 4.54 46.13 -23.53
CA GLY A 5 4.49 44.86 -22.79
C GLY A 5 4.60 45.12 -21.29
N GLY A 6 3.66 44.61 -20.49
CA GLY A 6 3.77 44.68 -19.03
C GLY A 6 5.05 44.00 -18.51
N ALA A 7 5.27 44.10 -17.19
CA ALA A 7 6.42 43.44 -16.56
C ALA A 7 6.43 41.92 -16.85
N PRO A 8 7.61 41.31 -17.06
CA PRO A 8 7.72 39.88 -17.26
C PRO A 8 7.14 39.14 -16.05
N CYS A 9 6.42 38.04 -16.31
CA CYS A 9 5.92 37.19 -15.24
C CYS A 9 7.08 36.71 -14.36
N PRO A 10 6.86 36.59 -13.03
CA PRO A 10 7.84 35.93 -12.17
C PRO A 10 8.11 34.51 -12.68
N PRO A 11 9.31 33.96 -12.41
CA PRO A 11 9.64 32.60 -12.82
C PRO A 11 8.58 31.63 -12.29
N LEU A 12 8.19 30.67 -13.13
CA LEU A 12 7.23 29.64 -12.77
C LEU A 12 7.83 28.80 -11.61
N GLU A 13 7.11 28.74 -10.49
CA GLU A 13 7.45 27.87 -9.38
C GLU A 13 6.94 26.45 -9.71
N GLU A 14 7.84 25.59 -10.17
CA GLU A 14 7.53 24.18 -10.38
C GLU A 14 7.46 23.46 -9.02
N ARG A 15 6.28 22.98 -8.66
CA ARG A 15 6.07 22.15 -7.47
C ARG A 15 5.91 20.70 -7.90
N ALA A 16 6.98 19.93 -7.81
CA ALA A 16 6.90 18.48 -7.96
C ALA A 16 6.18 17.87 -6.75
N GLY A 17 5.35 16.85 -7.00
CA GLY A 17 4.76 16.07 -5.91
C GLY A 17 5.83 15.29 -5.16
N CYS A 18 5.60 14.97 -3.88
CA CYS A 18 6.51 14.17 -3.06
C CYS A 18 6.81 12.76 -3.63
N LEU A 19 6.09 12.33 -4.66
CA LEU A 19 6.29 11.04 -5.32
C LEU A 19 7.55 11.00 -6.21
N ASP A 20 7.99 12.14 -6.72
CA ASP A 20 9.08 12.21 -7.72
C ASP A 20 10.45 12.60 -7.13
N TYR A 21 10.55 12.74 -5.80
CA TYR A 21 11.83 13.07 -5.17
C TYR A 21 12.54 11.81 -4.63
N SER A 22 13.79 11.64 -5.05
CA SER A 22 14.77 10.89 -4.27
C SER A 22 15.49 11.88 -3.36
N THR A 23 15.84 11.50 -2.13
CA THR A 23 16.75 12.33 -1.31
C THR A 23 18.08 12.50 -2.07
N PRO A 24 18.92 13.49 -1.70
CA PRO A 24 20.28 13.60 -2.24
C PRO A 24 21.13 12.33 -2.06
N GLN A 25 20.73 11.42 -1.16
CA GLN A 25 21.34 10.10 -0.97
C GLN A 25 20.68 8.98 -1.80
N GLY A 26 19.72 9.30 -2.68
CA GLY A 26 19.00 8.33 -3.52
C GLY A 26 17.88 7.57 -2.81
N GLN A 27 17.43 8.02 -1.62
CA GLN A 27 16.38 7.33 -0.88
C GLN A 27 15.00 7.82 -1.31
N ASP A 28 14.11 6.89 -1.62
CA ASP A 28 12.74 7.17 -2.06
C ASP A 28 11.93 7.79 -0.90
N CYS A 29 11.45 9.03 -1.07
CA CYS A 29 10.64 9.71 -0.04
C CYS A 29 9.14 9.36 -0.12
N GLY A 30 8.70 8.59 -1.11
CA GLY A 30 7.29 8.26 -1.34
C GLY A 30 6.73 7.16 -0.43
N HIS A 31 7.56 6.26 0.10
CA HIS A 31 7.08 5.02 0.74
C HIS A 31 6.11 5.21 1.92
N SER A 32 6.29 6.28 2.71
CA SER A 32 5.44 6.58 3.88
C SER A 32 4.22 7.44 3.56
N PHE A 33 4.21 8.13 2.41
CA PHE A 33 3.14 9.05 2.01
C PHE A 33 2.20 8.46 0.96
N VAL A 34 2.63 7.41 0.26
CA VAL A 34 1.80 6.66 -0.68
C VAL A 34 0.86 5.73 0.09
N PRO A 35 -0.45 5.74 -0.22
CA PRO A 35 -1.39 4.82 0.42
C PRO A 35 -1.03 3.38 0.08
N ALA A 36 -1.13 2.51 1.08
CA ALA A 36 -1.04 1.07 0.87
C ALA A 36 -2.21 0.57 0.02
N PHE A 37 -1.92 -0.14 -1.07
CA PHE A 37 -2.94 -0.81 -1.85
C PHE A 37 -3.10 -2.26 -1.39
N ILE A 38 -4.33 -2.65 -1.06
CA ILE A 38 -4.61 -3.99 -0.53
C ILE A 38 -5.70 -4.73 -1.27
N THR A 39 -5.62 -6.07 -1.20
CA THR A 39 -6.70 -6.97 -1.54
C THR A 39 -6.75 -8.16 -0.56
N THR A 40 -7.81 -8.94 -0.58
CA THR A 40 -7.93 -10.14 0.27
C THR A 40 -6.87 -11.18 -0.09
N SER A 41 -6.28 -11.81 0.93
CA SER A 41 -5.29 -12.89 0.75
C SER A 41 -5.87 -14.13 0.06
N ALA A 42 -7.20 -14.24 -0.05
CA ALA A 42 -7.85 -15.26 -0.87
C ALA A 42 -7.40 -15.23 -2.35
N PHE A 43 -6.99 -14.06 -2.87
CA PHE A 43 -6.45 -13.93 -4.23
C PHE A 43 -4.97 -14.30 -4.36
N ASN A 44 -4.27 -14.52 -3.25
CA ASN A 44 -2.84 -14.83 -3.27
C ASN A 44 -2.54 -16.15 -4.02
N LYS A 45 -3.43 -17.14 -3.92
CA LYS A 45 -3.29 -18.44 -4.60
C LYS A 45 -3.13 -18.30 -6.12
N GLU A 46 -3.77 -17.32 -6.73
CA GLU A 46 -3.65 -17.06 -8.17
C GLU A 46 -2.33 -16.35 -8.50
N ARG A 47 -1.83 -15.51 -7.58
CA ARG A 47 -0.54 -14.80 -7.69
C ARG A 47 0.63 -15.78 -7.66
N THR A 48 0.62 -16.74 -6.73
CA THR A 48 1.64 -17.80 -6.65
C THR A 48 1.67 -18.68 -7.91
N ARG A 49 0.50 -18.99 -8.49
CA ARG A 49 0.41 -19.77 -9.75
C ARG A 49 1.02 -19.05 -10.94
N GLN A 50 0.82 -17.74 -11.06
CA GLN A 50 1.42 -16.93 -12.12
C GLN A 50 2.94 -16.77 -11.94
N ALA A 51 3.41 -16.59 -10.71
CA ALA A 51 4.83 -16.52 -10.37
C ALA A 51 5.57 -17.85 -10.62
N ALA A 52 4.91 -19.00 -10.42
CA ALA A 52 5.46 -20.33 -10.63
C ALA A 52 5.55 -20.77 -12.12
N SER A 53 5.35 -19.85 -13.07
CA SER A 53 5.57 -20.15 -14.49
C SER A 53 7.05 -20.45 -14.77
N PRO A 54 7.39 -21.41 -15.67
CA PRO A 54 8.62 -22.21 -15.58
C PRO A 54 9.93 -21.48 -15.94
N ARG A 55 9.90 -20.15 -16.12
CA ARG A 55 11.12 -19.34 -16.33
C ARG A 55 11.73 -18.80 -15.04
N TRP A 56 11.07 -18.96 -13.89
CA TRP A 56 11.54 -18.40 -12.61
C TRP A 56 11.22 -19.29 -11.40
N SER A 57 11.39 -20.61 -11.52
CA SER A 57 11.30 -21.50 -10.36
C SER A 57 12.65 -21.63 -9.68
N THR A 58 13.01 -20.65 -8.86
CA THR A 58 13.97 -20.86 -7.77
C THR A 58 13.17 -21.07 -6.50
N ASP A 59 13.26 -22.31 -6.01
CA ASP A 59 12.76 -22.83 -4.74
C ASP A 59 13.54 -22.20 -3.58
N THR A 60 13.45 -20.87 -3.45
CA THR A 60 13.94 -20.12 -2.30
C THR A 60 12.72 -19.64 -1.54
N GLU A 61 12.50 -20.28 -0.41
CA GLU A 61 11.63 -19.90 0.71
C GLU A 61 11.24 -18.41 0.65
N ASP A 62 9.96 -18.18 0.38
CA ASP A 62 9.31 -16.91 0.11
C ASP A 62 9.63 -15.86 1.19
N THR A 63 10.69 -15.05 1.02
CA THR A 63 11.18 -14.09 2.03
C THR A 63 10.30 -12.83 2.12
N GLY A 64 9.00 -13.01 2.25
CA GLY A 64 8.06 -11.96 2.62
C GLY A 64 8.07 -11.67 4.12
N TYR A 65 7.31 -10.67 4.53
CA TYR A 65 7.00 -10.39 5.93
C TYR A 65 5.53 -10.00 6.06
N CYS A 66 5.00 -10.08 7.27
CA CYS A 66 3.65 -9.63 7.54
C CYS A 66 3.64 -8.38 8.43
N MET A 67 2.76 -7.45 8.07
CA MET A 67 2.46 -6.26 8.85
C MET A 67 1.12 -6.39 9.53
N GLU A 68 1.09 -6.18 10.84
CA GLU A 68 -0.15 -6.03 11.59
C GLU A 68 -0.48 -4.55 11.74
N PHE A 69 -1.71 -4.18 11.35
CA PHE A 69 -2.23 -2.83 11.48
C PHE A 69 -3.52 -2.81 12.28
N LYS A 70 -3.75 -1.73 13.01
CA LYS A 70 -5.02 -1.40 13.64
C LYS A 70 -5.79 -0.44 12.76
N THR A 71 -6.94 -0.86 12.23
CA THR A 71 -7.79 0.01 11.41
C THR A 71 -8.33 1.16 12.25
N GLU A 72 -8.02 2.39 11.88
CA GLU A 72 -8.47 3.61 12.56
C GLU A 72 -9.76 4.13 11.94
N SER A 73 -9.83 4.18 10.61
CA SER A 73 -11.00 4.64 9.88
C SER A 73 -11.20 3.89 8.57
N LEU A 74 -12.44 3.88 8.08
CA LEU A 74 -12.76 3.50 6.71
C LEU A 74 -13.93 4.31 6.14
N THR A 75 -13.97 4.49 4.83
CA THR A 75 -15.09 5.14 4.17
C THR A 75 -16.35 4.24 4.18
N PRO A 76 -17.57 4.82 4.21
CA PRO A 76 -18.81 4.05 4.14
C PRO A 76 -18.93 3.19 2.88
N HIS A 77 -18.23 3.54 1.81
CA HIS A 77 -18.20 2.82 0.55
C HIS A 77 -17.70 1.37 0.67
N CYS A 78 -16.93 1.05 1.70
CA CYS A 78 -16.51 -0.33 1.98
C CYS A 78 -17.68 -1.26 2.31
N ALA A 79 -18.75 -0.74 2.94
CA ALA A 79 -19.93 -1.53 3.31
C ALA A 79 -20.95 -1.67 2.18
N LEU A 80 -20.90 -0.80 1.17
CA LEU A 80 -21.90 -0.74 0.08
C LEU A 80 -21.61 -1.72 -1.06
N GLU A 81 -20.39 -2.25 -1.14
CA GLU A 81 -19.91 -2.97 -2.31
C GLU A 81 -20.27 -4.46 -2.26
N ASN A 82 -21.10 -4.94 -3.20
CA ASN A 82 -21.65 -6.30 -3.21
C ASN A 82 -21.13 -7.18 -4.35
N ARG A 83 -20.23 -6.69 -5.20
CA ARG A 83 -19.68 -7.52 -6.30
C ARG A 83 -18.84 -8.68 -5.75
N PRO A 84 -18.81 -9.85 -6.42
CA PRO A 84 -18.14 -11.05 -5.90
C PRO A 84 -16.67 -10.85 -5.49
N LEU A 85 -15.90 -10.07 -6.25
CA LEU A 85 -14.45 -9.87 -6.02
C LEU A 85 -14.13 -8.80 -4.98
N THR A 86 -15.11 -8.01 -4.56
CA THR A 86 -14.93 -6.86 -3.66
C THR A 86 -15.79 -6.98 -2.41
N ARG A 87 -16.61 -8.04 -2.30
CA ARG A 87 -17.44 -8.34 -1.12
C ARG A 87 -16.65 -8.41 0.18
N TRP A 88 -15.37 -8.75 0.11
CA TRP A 88 -14.48 -8.79 1.28
C TRP A 88 -14.39 -7.44 2.01
N MET A 89 -14.54 -6.31 1.29
CA MET A 89 -14.49 -4.96 1.86
C MET A 89 -15.56 -4.72 2.92
N GLN A 90 -16.69 -5.44 2.84
CA GLN A 90 -17.78 -5.36 3.81
C GLN A 90 -17.42 -5.92 5.18
N TYR A 91 -16.31 -6.64 5.32
CA TYR A 91 -15.85 -7.19 6.60
C TYR A 91 -14.84 -6.27 7.30
N LEU A 92 -14.40 -5.19 6.64
CA LEU A 92 -13.54 -4.19 7.27
C LEU A 92 -14.29 -3.43 8.36
N ARG A 93 -13.64 -3.25 9.51
CA ARG A 93 -14.21 -2.58 10.69
C ARG A 93 -13.15 -1.72 11.35
N GLU A 94 -13.56 -0.56 11.85
CA GLU A 94 -12.72 0.30 12.69
C GLU A 94 -12.41 -0.42 14.01
N GLY A 95 -11.20 -0.20 14.53
CA GLY A 95 -10.74 -0.82 15.77
C GLY A 95 -10.37 -2.30 15.64
N TYR A 96 -10.38 -2.91 14.46
CA TYR A 96 -9.91 -4.29 14.28
C TYR A 96 -8.45 -4.33 13.86
N THR A 97 -7.75 -5.39 14.28
CA THR A 97 -6.39 -5.66 13.81
C THR A 97 -6.48 -6.50 12.54
N VAL A 98 -5.76 -6.07 11.51
CA VAL A 98 -5.67 -6.72 10.21
C VAL A 98 -4.22 -7.07 9.92
N CYS A 99 -4.03 -8.13 9.16
CA CYS A 99 -2.72 -8.60 8.72
C CYS A 99 -2.60 -8.36 7.22
N VAL A 100 -1.47 -7.80 6.80
CA VAL A 100 -1.18 -7.52 5.40
C VAL A 100 0.18 -8.12 5.07
N ASP A 101 0.17 -9.17 4.24
CA ASP A 101 1.39 -9.85 3.83
C ASP A 101 2.07 -9.03 2.71
N CYS A 102 3.36 -8.78 2.89
CA CYS A 102 4.26 -8.21 1.90
C CYS A 102 5.10 -9.35 1.34
N GLN A 103 4.73 -9.81 0.14
CA GLN A 103 5.38 -10.91 -0.57
C GLN A 103 5.88 -10.42 -1.94
N PRO A 104 6.88 -11.06 -2.54
CA PRO A 104 7.10 -10.95 -3.99
C PRO A 104 5.77 -11.31 -4.67
N PRO A 105 5.18 -10.51 -5.59
CA PRO A 105 5.70 -9.47 -6.49
C PRO A 105 5.33 -8.01 -6.12
N ALA A 106 4.82 -7.73 -4.92
CA ALA A 106 4.54 -6.36 -4.46
C ALA A 106 5.78 -5.67 -3.87
N MET A 107 6.81 -6.46 -3.53
CA MET A 107 8.06 -5.98 -2.96
C MET A 107 8.92 -5.27 -4.00
N ASN A 108 9.50 -4.14 -3.60
CA ASN A 108 10.60 -3.53 -4.33
C ASN A 108 11.84 -4.43 -4.27
N SER A 109 12.49 -4.68 -5.41
CA SER A 109 13.61 -5.61 -5.52
C SER A 109 14.88 -5.19 -4.78
N VAL A 110 15.03 -3.90 -4.48
CA VAL A 110 16.20 -3.34 -3.79
C VAL A 110 15.92 -3.20 -2.30
N SER A 111 14.82 -2.51 -1.94
CA SER A 111 14.52 -2.25 -0.53
C SER A 111 13.88 -3.45 0.18
N LEU A 112 13.35 -4.43 -0.58
CA LEU A 112 12.58 -5.57 -0.06
C LEU A 112 11.40 -5.11 0.81
N ARG A 113 10.75 -4.02 0.38
CA ARG A 113 9.61 -3.40 1.08
C ARG A 113 8.41 -3.23 0.16
N CYS A 114 7.23 -3.21 0.75
CA CYS A 114 5.99 -2.86 0.07
C CYS A 114 5.66 -1.37 0.25
N SER A 115 5.05 -0.77 -0.76
CA SER A 115 4.59 0.62 -0.70
C SER A 115 3.52 0.79 0.38
N GLY A 116 3.68 1.80 1.25
CA GLY A 116 2.77 2.04 2.36
C GLY A 116 2.87 1.03 3.51
N ASP A 117 3.96 0.25 3.59
CA ASP A 117 4.18 -0.72 4.68
C ASP A 117 4.36 -0.07 6.06
N GLY A 118 4.68 1.23 6.11
CA GLY A 118 4.88 1.97 7.35
C GLY A 118 6.00 1.42 8.23
N LEU A 119 7.01 0.73 7.67
CA LEU A 119 8.13 0.22 8.49
C LEU A 119 8.85 1.35 9.24
N ASP A 120 8.95 2.54 8.64
CA ASP A 120 9.59 3.70 9.26
C ASP A 120 8.71 4.42 10.29
N SER A 121 7.42 4.05 10.41
CA SER A 121 6.52 4.60 11.43
C SER A 121 6.93 4.12 12.82
N ASP A 122 6.87 4.99 13.83
CA ASP A 122 7.04 4.63 15.24
C ASP A 122 5.79 3.96 15.86
N GLY A 123 4.75 3.72 15.05
CA GLY A 123 3.44 3.21 15.50
C GLY A 123 2.41 4.31 15.79
N ASN A 124 2.85 5.56 15.94
CA ASN A 124 1.94 6.70 16.16
C ASN A 124 1.50 7.35 14.84
N GLN A 125 2.25 7.14 13.76
CA GLN A 125 1.89 7.68 12.45
C GLN A 125 0.63 6.98 11.90
N THR A 126 -0.36 7.81 11.54
CA THR A 126 -1.53 7.39 10.79
C THR A 126 -1.16 7.18 9.32
N LEU A 127 -1.32 5.96 8.81
CA LEU A 127 -1.03 5.58 7.43
C LEU A 127 -2.34 5.43 6.67
N HIS A 128 -2.30 5.67 5.36
CA HIS A 128 -3.46 5.56 4.49
C HIS A 128 -3.44 4.23 3.74
N TRP A 129 -4.62 3.70 3.46
CA TRP A 129 -4.78 2.50 2.65
C TRP A 129 -5.98 2.61 1.72
N GLN A 130 -5.93 1.87 0.63
CA GLN A 130 -6.99 1.81 -0.37
C GLN A 130 -7.21 0.36 -0.84
N ALA A 131 -8.47 -0.02 -0.97
CA ALA A 131 -8.84 -1.34 -1.48
C ALA A 131 -8.78 -1.39 -3.02
N ILE A 132 -8.14 -2.42 -3.56
CA ILE A 132 -8.16 -2.70 -5.00
C ILE A 132 -9.56 -3.18 -5.42
N GLY A 133 -10.03 -2.71 -6.58
CA GLY A 133 -11.35 -3.01 -7.13
C GLY A 133 -12.44 -2.01 -6.73
N ASN A 134 -12.23 -1.22 -5.68
CA ASN A 134 -13.10 -0.08 -5.33
C ASN A 134 -12.27 1.04 -4.68
N PRO A 135 -11.73 1.98 -5.48
CA PRO A 135 -10.93 3.10 -4.96
C PRO A 135 -11.65 3.97 -3.93
N ARG A 136 -12.99 3.95 -3.89
CA ARG A 136 -13.75 4.69 -2.88
C ARG A 136 -13.74 4.02 -1.52
N CYS A 137 -13.44 2.72 -1.44
CA CYS A 137 -13.18 2.02 -0.19
C CYS A 137 -11.72 2.21 0.20
N GLN A 138 -11.52 3.12 1.16
CA GLN A 138 -10.21 3.54 1.64
C GLN A 138 -10.34 3.93 3.11
N GLY A 139 -9.21 4.12 3.77
CA GLY A 139 -9.21 4.49 5.18
C GLY A 139 -7.83 4.75 5.72
N THR A 140 -7.75 4.71 7.04
CA THR A 140 -6.49 4.85 7.75
C THR A 140 -6.28 3.71 8.74
N TRP A 141 -5.01 3.45 9.04
CA TRP A 141 -4.62 2.51 10.07
C TRP A 141 -3.32 2.95 10.75
N LYS A 142 -3.00 2.32 11.88
CA LYS A 142 -1.72 2.47 12.57
C LYS A 142 -0.98 1.15 12.65
N LYS A 143 0.34 1.21 12.52
CA LYS A 143 1.19 0.01 12.65
C LYS A 143 1.11 -0.52 14.08
N VAL A 144 0.83 -1.81 14.20
CA VAL A 144 0.94 -2.54 15.48
C VAL A 144 2.34 -3.14 15.57
N ARG A 145 2.72 -3.97 14.60
CA ARG A 145 4.05 -4.61 14.54
C ARG A 145 4.33 -5.23 13.17
N ARG A 146 5.60 -5.55 12.94
CA ARG A 146 6.05 -6.45 11.88
C ARG A 146 6.31 -7.82 12.51
N VAL A 147 5.89 -8.88 11.82
CA VAL A 147 6.17 -10.28 12.17
C VAL A 147 6.54 -11.06 10.90
N ASP A 148 7.20 -12.20 11.06
CA ASP A 148 7.55 -13.04 9.91
C ASP A 148 6.30 -13.72 9.33
N GLN A 149 5.40 -14.21 10.21
CA GLN A 149 4.12 -14.81 9.82
C GLN A 149 3.00 -14.32 10.74
N CYS A 150 1.88 -13.95 10.14
CA CYS A 150 0.71 -13.46 10.83
C CYS A 150 -0.29 -14.56 11.19
N SER A 151 -1.02 -14.36 12.29
CA SER A 151 -2.05 -15.29 12.77
C SER A 151 -3.48 -14.73 12.68
N CYS A 152 -3.73 -13.81 11.74
CA CYS A 152 -5.06 -13.21 11.58
C CYS A 152 -6.11 -14.20 11.05
N PRO A 153 -7.39 -14.04 11.42
CA PRO A 153 -8.49 -14.71 10.73
C PRO A 153 -8.50 -14.37 9.23
N ALA A 154 -8.95 -15.30 8.39
CA ALA A 154 -8.95 -15.13 6.93
C ALA A 154 -9.69 -13.85 6.45
N VAL A 155 -10.73 -13.42 7.17
CA VAL A 155 -11.49 -12.19 6.86
C VAL A 155 -10.73 -10.89 7.14
N HIS A 156 -9.66 -10.96 7.94
CA HIS A 156 -8.77 -9.84 8.27
C HIS A 156 -7.35 -10.06 7.73
N SER A 157 -7.20 -10.96 6.75
CA SER A 157 -5.93 -11.25 6.09
C SER A 157 -5.97 -10.70 4.66
N PHE A 158 -4.99 -9.85 4.38
CA PHE A 158 -4.84 -9.10 3.14
C PHE A 158 -3.42 -9.25 2.61
N ILE A 159 -3.20 -8.81 1.37
CA ILE A 159 -1.89 -8.73 0.73
C ILE A 159 -1.68 -7.34 0.17
N PHE A 160 -0.44 -6.84 0.21
CA PHE A 160 -0.04 -5.65 -0.54
C PHE A 160 -0.03 -5.95 -2.04
N ILE A 161 -0.36 -4.96 -2.87
CA ILE A 161 -0.33 -5.07 -4.33
C ILE A 161 0.84 -4.32 -4.93
#